data_AF-A0A1V5HP09-F1
#
_entry.id   AF-A0A1V5HP09-F1
#
_cell.length_a   1.000
_cell.length_b   1.000
_cell.length_c   1.000
_cell.angle_alpha   90.00
_cell.angle_beta   90.00
_cell.angle_gamma   90.00
#
_symmetry.space_group_name_H-M   'P 1'
#
loop_
_entity.id
_entity.type
_entity.pdbx_description
1 polymer ?
#
loop_
_entity_poly.entity_id
_entity_poly.type
_entity_poly.pdbx_seq_one_letter_code
_entity_poly.pdbx_strand_id
1 'polypeptide(L)'
;MKKIIASINRRMVIISLLLLAVFVIVILPIVNGVLLRKLHTALIPDMMIFYSPTILNNLAQIYGPEGIQVYIQSKYWFDIIWPLVYWFSLTVIIGHLCNMMKQKGIALFFPTLALLFDWGENTLLIIFFSRYPQSTGILAYVASVLTAGKWVSIALSLVFILMYLGRIRKKRLQKEEKNHNE
;
A
#
# COMPACT_ATOMS: atom_id res chain seq x y z
N MET A 1 11.97 -14.42 10.83
CA MET A 1 11.22 -14.68 9.58
C MET A 1 10.93 -16.16 9.29
N LYS A 2 11.90 -17.09 9.25
CA LYS A 2 11.66 -18.50 8.84
C LYS A 2 10.45 -19.18 9.51
N LYS A 3 10.26 -19.04 10.82
CA LYS A 3 9.10 -19.59 11.55
C LYS A 3 7.76 -19.00 11.10
N ILE A 4 7.71 -17.68 10.88
CA ILE A 4 6.51 -16.97 10.39
C ILE A 4 6.15 -17.48 9.00
N ILE A 5 7.13 -17.53 8.09
CA ILE A 5 6.91 -18.01 6.73
C ILE A 5 6.36 -19.44 6.79
N ALA A 6 7.00 -20.35 7.54
CA ALA A 6 6.58 -21.75 7.65
C ALA A 6 5.13 -21.95 8.15
N SER A 7 4.57 -21.02 8.93
CA SER A 7 3.19 -21.09 9.40
C SER A 7 2.14 -20.73 8.34
N ILE A 8 2.54 -20.07 7.25
CA ILE A 8 1.62 -19.56 6.22
C ILE A 8 1.09 -20.69 5.34
N ASN A 9 -0.23 -20.83 5.31
CA ASN A 9 -0.96 -21.81 4.50
C ASN A 9 -1.90 -21.16 3.47
N ARG A 10 -2.47 -21.97 2.57
CA ARG A 10 -3.37 -21.50 1.50
C ARG A 10 -4.63 -20.81 2.02
N ARG A 11 -5.17 -21.20 3.18
CA ARG A 11 -6.36 -20.55 3.75
C ARG A 11 -6.06 -19.10 4.12
N MET A 12 -4.90 -18.83 4.71
CA MET A 12 -4.47 -17.46 5.02
C MET A 12 -4.35 -16.60 3.76
N VAL A 13 -3.83 -17.15 2.66
CA VAL A 13 -3.77 -16.44 1.36
C VAL A 13 -5.16 -16.09 0.84
N ILE A 14 -6.11 -17.03 0.92
CA ILE A 14 -7.49 -16.78 0.49
C ILE A 14 -8.13 -15.70 1.36
N ILE A 15 -8.01 -15.81 2.69
CA ILE A 15 -8.54 -14.82 3.63
C ILE A 15 -7.95 -13.44 3.37
N SER A 16 -6.62 -13.35 3.17
CA SER A 16 -5.97 -12.07 2.91
C SER A 16 -6.41 -11.46 1.58
N LEU A 17 -6.58 -12.27 0.53
CA LEU A 17 -7.09 -11.81 -0.76
C LEU A 17 -8.55 -11.34 -0.67
N LEU A 18 -9.40 -12.04 0.08
CA LEU A 18 -10.78 -11.62 0.32
C LEU A 18 -10.84 -10.31 1.09
N LEU A 19 -10.02 -10.18 2.15
CA LEU A 19 -9.90 -8.94 2.91
C LEU A 19 -9.45 -7.78 2.02
N LEU A 20 -8.41 -7.98 1.20
CA LEU A 20 -7.92 -6.99 0.26
C LEU A 20 -8.99 -6.60 -0.77
N ALA A 21 -9.72 -7.59 -1.30
CA ALA A 21 -10.79 -7.36 -2.27
C ALA A 21 -11.93 -6.54 -1.65
N VAL A 22 -12.36 -6.85 -0.41
CA VAL A 22 -13.37 -6.06 0.29
C VAL A 22 -12.91 -4.61 0.46
N PHE A 23 -11.66 -4.39 0.86
CA PHE A 23 -11.13 -3.03 1.00
C PHE A 23 -11.09 -2.28 -0.35
N VAL A 24 -10.59 -2.90 -1.41
CA VAL A 24 -10.43 -2.26 -2.72
C VAL A 24 -11.76 -2.04 -3.44
N ILE A 25 -12.67 -3.01 -3.39
CA ILE A 25 -13.91 -3.00 -4.17
C ILE A 25 -15.04 -2.30 -3.43
N VAL A 26 -15.06 -2.35 -2.08
CA VAL A 26 -16.17 -1.83 -1.28
C VAL A 26 -15.75 -0.62 -0.47
N ILE A 27 -14.75 -0.76 0.42
CA ILE A 27 -14.43 0.28 1.41
C ILE A 27 -13.82 1.52 0.75
N LEU A 28 -12.81 1.33 -0.12
CA LEU A 28 -12.09 2.43 -0.75
C LEU A 28 -13.01 3.30 -1.64
N PRO A 29 -13.90 2.75 -2.49
CA PRO A 29 -14.87 3.56 -3.24
C PRO A 29 -15.84 4.34 -2.33
N ILE A 30 -16.30 3.74 -1.22
CA ILE A 30 -17.18 4.42 -0.27
C ILE A 30 -16.45 5.60 0.37
N VAL A 31 -15.23 5.40 0.86
CA VAL A 31 -14.42 6.45 1.49
C VAL A 31 -14.11 7.57 0.50
N ASN A 32 -13.63 7.23 -0.70
CA ASN A 32 -13.35 8.21 -1.75
C ASN A 32 -14.60 8.99 -2.16
N GLY A 33 -15.76 8.34 -2.23
CA GLY A 33 -17.03 9.01 -2.50
C GLY A 33 -17.45 10.00 -1.40
N VAL A 34 -17.19 9.67 -0.13
CA VAL A 34 -17.39 10.60 0.99
C VAL A 34 -16.40 11.77 0.93
N LEU A 35 -15.12 11.50 0.66
CA LEU A 35 -14.08 12.53 0.56
C LEU A 35 -14.35 13.48 -0.61
N LEU A 36 -14.70 12.98 -1.79
CA LEU A 36 -15.02 13.80 -2.96
C LEU A 36 -16.13 14.82 -2.65
N ARG A 37 -17.20 14.38 -1.96
CA ARG A 37 -18.31 15.26 -1.58
C ARG A 37 -17.91 16.32 -0.57
N LYS A 38 -17.01 15.99 0.37
CA LYS A 38 -16.60 16.89 1.45
C LYS A 38 -15.43 17.82 1.10
N LEU A 39 -14.55 17.39 0.21
CA LEU A 39 -13.36 18.13 -0.22
C LEU A 39 -13.59 18.95 -1.49
N HIS A 40 -14.74 18.75 -2.17
CA HIS A 40 -15.09 19.40 -3.44
C HIS A 40 -14.09 19.15 -4.57
N THR A 41 -13.23 18.14 -4.45
CA THR A 41 -12.25 17.76 -5.46
C THR A 41 -11.92 16.27 -5.35
N ALA A 42 -11.55 15.67 -6.48
CA ALA A 42 -11.00 14.32 -6.54
C ALA A 42 -9.48 14.30 -6.29
N LEU A 43 -8.83 15.46 -6.29
CA LEU A 43 -7.39 15.57 -6.09
C LEU A 43 -7.08 15.44 -4.61
N ILE A 44 -6.50 14.31 -4.23
CA ILE A 44 -6.04 14.00 -2.89
C ILE A 44 -4.55 13.64 -3.00
N PRO A 45 -3.67 14.09 -2.07
CA PRO A 45 -2.23 13.81 -2.16
C PRO A 45 -1.88 12.33 -2.38
N ASP A 46 -2.65 11.42 -1.79
CA ASP A 46 -2.49 9.95 -1.91
C ASP A 46 -2.61 9.39 -3.32
N MET A 47 -3.34 10.09 -4.19
CA MET A 47 -3.54 9.71 -5.58
C MET A 47 -2.42 10.23 -6.48
N MET A 48 -1.50 11.00 -5.93
CA MET A 48 -0.34 11.55 -6.63
C MET A 48 0.91 10.74 -6.27
N ILE A 49 1.83 10.58 -7.24
CA ILE A 49 3.14 9.98 -6.95
C ILE A 49 4.09 11.04 -6.37
N PHE A 50 3.99 12.27 -6.87
CA PHE A 50 4.79 13.41 -6.42
C PHE A 50 3.91 14.65 -6.24
N TYR A 51 4.24 15.46 -5.23
CA TYR A 51 3.61 16.75 -5.00
C TYR A 51 4.58 17.73 -4.34
N SER A 52 4.33 19.02 -4.53
CA SER A 52 5.14 20.11 -3.97
C SER A 52 4.39 20.83 -2.85
N PRO A 53 5.08 21.63 -2.00
CA PRO A 53 4.41 22.48 -1.03
C PRO A 53 3.35 23.39 -1.66
N THR A 54 3.60 23.91 -2.87
CA THR A 54 2.66 24.74 -3.61
C THR A 54 1.37 23.99 -3.94
N ILE A 55 1.49 22.73 -4.40
CA ILE A 55 0.32 21.88 -4.67
C ILE A 55 -0.48 21.65 -3.39
N LEU A 56 0.17 21.27 -2.28
CA LEU A 56 -0.53 21.02 -1.03
C LEU A 56 -1.20 22.27 -0.45
N ASN A 57 -0.57 23.44 -0.57
CA ASN A 57 -1.17 24.70 -0.15
C ASN A 57 -2.39 25.07 -1.01
N ASN A 58 -2.34 24.82 -2.33
CA ASN A 58 -3.50 25.01 -3.21
C ASN A 58 -4.64 24.04 -2.85
N LEU A 59 -4.32 22.78 -2.54
CA LEU A 59 -5.32 21.81 -2.05
C LEU A 59 -5.92 22.26 -0.71
N ALA A 60 -5.11 22.78 0.21
CA ALA A 60 -5.60 23.30 1.48
C ALA A 60 -6.56 24.49 1.29
N GLN A 61 -6.32 25.36 0.31
CA GLN A 61 -7.25 26.44 -0.06
C GLN A 61 -8.58 25.88 -0.60
N ILE A 62 -8.51 24.87 -1.49
CA ILE A 62 -9.71 24.23 -2.07
C ILE A 62 -10.52 23.51 -1.00
N TYR A 63 -9.86 22.80 -0.09
CA TYR A 63 -10.51 22.06 1.00
C TYR A 63 -11.19 23.01 1.99
N GLY A 64 -10.58 24.16 2.25
CA GLY A 64 -10.98 25.06 3.32
C GLY A 64 -10.81 24.44 4.71
N PRO A 65 -11.17 25.17 5.79
CA PRO A 65 -10.98 24.72 7.17
C PRO A 65 -11.70 23.39 7.46
N GLU A 66 -12.93 23.24 6.98
CA GLU A 66 -13.75 22.03 7.20
C GLU A 66 -13.19 20.83 6.43
N GLY A 67 -12.81 21.01 5.16
CA GLY A 67 -12.23 19.95 4.34
C GLY A 67 -10.87 19.49 4.87
N ILE A 68 -10.05 20.40 5.42
CA ILE A 68 -8.80 20.05 6.09
C ILE A 68 -9.06 19.11 7.27
N GLN A 69 -10.07 19.39 8.11
CA GLN A 69 -10.40 18.51 9.24
C GLN A 69 -10.90 17.14 8.76
N VAL A 70 -11.72 17.12 7.71
CA VAL A 70 -12.20 15.86 7.10
C VAL A 70 -11.02 15.04 6.56
N TYR A 71 -10.08 15.67 5.87
CA TYR A 71 -8.88 15.04 5.35
C TYR A 71 -8.00 14.47 6.47
N ILE A 72 -7.74 15.24 7.52
CA ILE A 72 -6.98 14.78 8.69
C ILE A 72 -7.67 13.59 9.36
N GLN A 73 -8.99 13.64 9.53
CA GLN A 73 -9.76 12.54 10.09
C GLN A 73 -9.69 11.27 9.23
N SER A 74 -9.73 11.38 7.89
CA SER A 74 -9.55 10.19 7.05
C SER A 74 -8.16 9.58 7.23
N LYS A 75 -7.11 10.38 7.45
CA LYS A 75 -5.77 9.86 7.74
C LYS A 75 -5.71 9.06 9.03
N TYR A 76 -6.42 9.49 10.07
CA TYR A 76 -6.45 8.77 11.34
C TYR A 76 -7.28 7.48 11.30
N TRP A 77 -8.43 7.48 10.62
CA TRP A 77 -9.32 6.32 10.66
C TRP A 77 -9.06 5.32 9.55
N PHE A 78 -8.96 5.82 8.32
CA PHE A 78 -8.83 4.97 7.14
C PHE A 78 -7.36 4.59 6.90
N ASP A 79 -6.45 5.55 6.88
CA ASP A 79 -5.05 5.31 6.50
C ASP A 79 -4.15 4.78 7.64
N ILE A 80 -4.71 4.50 8.82
CA ILE A 80 -4.06 3.60 9.78
C ILE A 80 -4.31 2.13 9.39
N ILE A 81 -5.54 1.81 8.97
CA ILE A 81 -5.98 0.44 8.72
C ILE A 81 -5.62 0.00 7.30
N TRP A 82 -5.80 0.86 6.31
CA TRP A 82 -5.56 0.53 4.90
C TRP A 82 -4.14 -0.01 4.65
N PRO A 83 -3.08 0.60 5.20
CA PRO A 83 -1.72 0.07 5.06
C PRO A 83 -1.50 -1.30 5.67
N LEU A 84 -2.16 -1.59 6.80
CA LEU A 84 -2.09 -2.90 7.43
C LEU A 84 -2.73 -3.98 6.56
N VAL A 85 -3.82 -3.66 5.85
CA VAL A 85 -4.51 -4.60 4.96
C VAL A 85 -3.64 -5.00 3.78
N TYR A 86 -3.04 -4.04 3.06
CA TYR A 86 -2.16 -4.39 1.97
C TYR A 86 -0.85 -5.03 2.47
N TRP A 87 -0.31 -4.59 3.61
CA TRP A 87 0.90 -5.17 4.20
C TRP A 87 0.70 -6.64 4.54
N PHE A 88 -0.41 -6.96 5.23
CA PHE A 88 -0.76 -8.32 5.61
C PHE A 88 -0.93 -9.19 4.35
N SER A 89 -1.68 -8.69 3.36
CA SER A 89 -1.96 -9.42 2.13
C SER A 89 -0.70 -9.72 1.33
N LEU A 90 0.15 -8.71 1.10
CA LEU A 90 1.41 -8.89 0.38
C LEU A 90 2.37 -9.81 1.14
N THR A 91 2.50 -9.63 2.46
CA THR A 91 3.32 -10.49 3.32
C THR A 91 2.89 -11.95 3.26
N VAL A 92 1.60 -12.23 3.37
CA VAL A 92 1.05 -13.60 3.33
C VAL A 92 1.26 -14.24 1.97
N ILE A 93 0.96 -13.52 0.87
CA ILE A 93 1.14 -14.03 -0.49
C ILE A 93 2.62 -14.33 -0.77
N ILE A 94 3.51 -13.37 -0.52
CA ILE A 94 4.96 -13.52 -0.74
C ILE A 94 5.51 -14.64 0.15
N GLY A 95 5.09 -14.71 1.42
CA GLY A 95 5.53 -15.73 2.36
C GLY A 95 5.12 -17.14 1.90
N HIS A 96 3.88 -17.31 1.44
CA HIS A 96 3.41 -18.57 0.88
C HIS A 96 4.24 -19.00 -0.34
N LEU A 97 4.50 -18.07 -1.26
CA LEU A 97 5.32 -18.35 -2.46
C LEU A 97 6.77 -18.67 -2.10
N CYS A 98 7.34 -18.00 -1.09
CA CYS A 98 8.67 -18.30 -0.58
C CYS A 98 8.76 -19.73 -0.02
N ASN A 99 7.74 -20.19 0.73
CA ASN A 99 7.66 -21.57 1.20
C ASN A 99 7.65 -22.57 0.05
N MET A 100 6.77 -22.37 -0.93
CA MET A 100 6.67 -23.25 -2.11
C MET A 100 8.00 -23.37 -2.86
N MET A 101 8.78 -22.29 -2.87
CA MET A 101 10.05 -22.19 -3.59
C MET A 101 11.28 -22.43 -2.72
N LYS A 102 11.13 -22.70 -1.42
CA LYS A 102 12.20 -22.81 -0.41
C LYS A 102 13.16 -21.60 -0.40
N GLN A 103 12.64 -20.38 -0.56
CA GLN A 103 13.40 -19.13 -0.61
C GLN A 103 13.53 -18.44 0.77
N LYS A 104 14.58 -17.64 0.97
CA LYS A 104 14.91 -17.00 2.26
C LYS A 104 13.98 -15.85 2.69
N GLY A 105 13.03 -15.43 1.84
CA GLY A 105 12.02 -14.43 2.20
C GLY A 105 12.46 -12.97 2.10
N ILE A 106 13.55 -12.63 1.39
CA ILE A 106 14.04 -11.24 1.22
C ILE A 106 12.92 -10.31 0.72
N ALA A 107 12.05 -10.81 -0.16
CA ALA A 107 10.92 -10.06 -0.70
C ALA A 107 9.92 -9.56 0.37
N LEU A 108 9.92 -10.13 1.58
CA LEU A 108 9.05 -9.69 2.68
C LEU A 108 9.48 -8.34 3.30
N PHE A 109 10.65 -7.84 2.94
CA PHE A 109 11.09 -6.51 3.34
C PHE A 109 10.24 -5.41 2.68
N PHE A 110 9.85 -5.59 1.41
CA PHE A 110 9.17 -4.55 0.64
C PHE A 110 7.75 -4.22 1.14
N PRO A 111 6.89 -5.18 1.50
CA PRO A 111 5.60 -4.85 2.11
C PRO A 111 5.75 -4.05 3.41
N THR A 112 6.77 -4.37 4.21
CA THR A 112 7.03 -3.68 5.48
C THR A 112 7.52 -2.25 5.23
N LEU A 113 8.40 -2.03 4.24
CA LEU A 113 8.78 -0.68 3.84
C LEU A 113 7.58 0.14 3.35
N ALA A 114 6.70 -0.46 2.54
CA ALA A 114 5.50 0.22 2.06
C ALA A 114 4.65 0.74 3.23
N LEU A 115 4.38 -0.11 4.24
CA LEU A 115 3.66 0.25 5.45
C LEU A 115 4.30 1.43 6.20
N LEU A 116 5.62 1.37 6.42
CA LEU A 116 6.34 2.41 7.15
C LEU A 116 6.35 3.75 6.40
N PHE A 117 6.52 3.70 5.08
CA PHE A 117 6.46 4.89 4.24
C PHE A 117 5.07 5.51 4.23
N ASP A 118 4.02 4.71 4.17
CA ASP A 118 2.63 5.17 4.22
C ASP A 118 2.31 5.88 5.52
N TRP A 119 2.60 5.24 6.67
CA TRP A 119 2.39 5.87 7.98
C TRP A 119 3.22 7.14 8.17
N GLY A 120 4.48 7.15 7.72
CA GLY A 120 5.33 8.33 7.77
C GLY A 120 4.77 9.47 6.92
N GLU A 121 4.34 9.17 5.70
CA GLU A 121 3.72 10.13 4.79
C GLU A 121 2.44 10.73 5.37
N ASN A 122 1.51 9.89 5.84
CA ASN A 122 0.25 10.33 6.45
C ASN A 122 0.49 11.22 7.67
N THR A 123 1.47 10.87 8.49
CA THR A 123 1.84 11.68 9.67
C THR A 123 2.33 13.06 9.25
N LEU A 124 3.21 13.14 8.24
CA LEU A 124 3.72 14.42 7.74
C LEU A 124 2.63 15.26 7.09
N LEU A 125 1.69 14.64 6.36
CA LEU A 125 0.56 15.36 5.78
C LEU A 125 -0.42 15.87 6.85
N ILE A 126 -0.70 15.09 7.91
CA ILE A 126 -1.49 15.57 9.04
C ILE A 126 -0.82 16.83 9.63
N ILE A 127 0.49 16.79 9.91
CA ILE A 127 1.21 17.93 10.47
C ILE A 127 1.19 19.12 9.51
N PHE A 128 1.38 18.88 8.20
CA PHE A 128 1.36 19.93 7.19
C PHE A 128 0.00 20.65 7.16
N PHE A 129 -1.10 19.91 7.04
CA PHE A 129 -2.44 20.50 6.94
C PHE A 129 -2.93 21.10 8.27
N SER A 130 -2.51 20.55 9.41
CA SER A 130 -2.84 21.11 10.73
C SER A 130 -2.21 22.49 10.98
N ARG A 131 -1.15 22.84 10.23
CA ARG A 131 -0.43 24.11 10.34
C ARG A 131 -0.83 25.13 9.27
N TYR A 132 -1.75 24.78 8.38
CA TYR A 132 -2.21 25.69 7.34
C TYR A 132 -2.87 26.95 7.96
N PRO A 133 -2.59 28.18 7.49
CA PRO A 133 -1.82 28.55 6.28
C PRO A 133 -0.29 28.67 6.47
N GLN A 134 0.22 28.50 7.69
CA GLN A 134 1.66 28.58 8.00
C GLN A 134 2.36 27.22 7.87
N SER A 135 2.06 26.50 6.78
CA SER A 135 2.58 25.16 6.54
C SER A 135 4.09 25.15 6.27
N THR A 136 4.78 24.12 6.75
CA THR A 136 6.23 23.99 6.61
C THR A 136 6.58 23.23 5.33
N GLY A 137 7.22 23.89 4.36
CA GLY A 137 7.48 23.33 3.03
C GLY A 137 8.29 22.02 3.03
N ILE A 138 9.28 21.88 3.93
CA ILE A 138 10.08 20.65 4.00
C ILE A 138 9.23 19.40 4.31
N LEU A 139 8.13 19.54 5.08
CA LEU A 139 7.24 18.42 5.38
C LEU A 139 6.59 17.87 4.11
N ALA A 140 6.20 18.74 3.18
CA ALA A 140 5.60 18.33 1.91
C ALA A 140 6.58 17.54 1.04
N TYR A 141 7.83 18.01 0.95
CA TYR A 141 8.86 17.32 0.17
C TYR A 141 9.18 15.93 0.75
N VAL A 142 9.35 15.84 2.08
CA VAL A 142 9.61 14.55 2.72
C VAL A 142 8.41 13.62 2.55
N ALA A 143 7.18 14.11 2.74
CA ALA A 143 5.96 13.33 2.51
C ALA A 143 5.87 12.82 1.06
N SER A 144 6.22 13.66 0.07
CA SER A 144 6.25 13.24 -1.33
C SER A 144 7.30 12.17 -1.61
N VAL A 145 8.48 12.23 -0.98
CA VAL A 145 9.50 11.17 -1.10
C VAL A 145 9.02 9.87 -0.47
N LEU A 146 8.36 9.94 0.69
CA LEU A 146 7.75 8.77 1.32
C LEU A 146 6.63 8.18 0.46
N THR A 147 5.82 9.02 -0.20
CA THR A 147 4.80 8.58 -1.17
C THR A 147 5.44 7.77 -2.30
N ALA A 148 6.51 8.29 -2.90
CA ALA A 148 7.24 7.57 -3.95
C ALA A 148 7.86 6.26 -3.43
N GLY A 149 8.47 6.29 -2.23
CA GLY A 149 9.04 5.11 -1.58
C GLY A 149 7.99 4.02 -1.32
N LYS A 150 6.80 4.40 -0.87
CA LYS A 150 5.63 3.52 -0.71
C LYS A 150 5.30 2.82 -2.02
N TRP A 151 5.07 3.59 -3.09
CA TRP A 151 4.69 3.04 -4.39
C TRP A 151 5.77 2.13 -5.00
N VAL A 152 7.05 2.50 -4.88
CA VAL A 152 8.17 1.65 -5.28
C VAL A 152 8.18 0.33 -4.50
N SER A 153 7.95 0.38 -3.19
CA SER A 153 7.93 -0.80 -2.33
C SER A 153 6.76 -1.74 -2.65
N ILE A 154 5.58 -1.19 -2.96
CA ILE A 154 4.43 -1.97 -3.44
C ILE A 154 4.74 -2.60 -4.80
N ALA A 155 5.29 -1.83 -5.75
CA ALA A 155 5.63 -2.31 -7.08
C ALA A 155 6.65 -3.46 -7.02
N LEU A 156 7.71 -3.33 -6.20
CA LEU A 156 8.69 -4.39 -5.99
C LEU A 156 8.06 -5.65 -5.39
N SER A 157 7.13 -5.49 -4.44
CA SER A 157 6.37 -6.61 -3.87
C SER A 157 5.61 -7.38 -4.96
N LEU A 158 4.93 -6.67 -5.87
CA LEU A 158 4.20 -7.27 -6.99
C LEU A 158 5.14 -7.96 -7.99
N VAL A 159 6.28 -7.35 -8.31
CA VAL A 159 7.30 -7.96 -9.18
C VAL A 159 7.78 -9.30 -8.60
N PHE A 160 8.08 -9.36 -7.29
CA PHE A 160 8.47 -10.63 -6.65
C PHE A 160 7.37 -11.68 -6.71
N ILE A 161 6.10 -11.30 -6.50
CA ILE A 161 4.96 -12.21 -6.62
C ILE A 161 4.90 -12.81 -8.03
N LEU A 162 4.93 -11.96 -9.07
CA LEU A 162 4.89 -12.41 -10.46
C LEU A 162 6.08 -13.30 -10.83
N MET A 163 7.29 -12.92 -10.40
CA MET A 163 8.50 -13.72 -10.60
C MET A 163 8.39 -15.11 -9.95
N TYR A 164 7.89 -15.20 -8.72
CA TYR A 164 7.72 -16.47 -8.03
C TYR A 164 6.65 -17.35 -8.69
N LEU A 165 5.51 -16.77 -9.09
CA LEU A 165 4.46 -17.49 -9.83
C LEU A 165 5.00 -18.04 -11.16
N GLY A 166 5.72 -17.23 -11.93
CA GLY A 166 6.34 -17.65 -13.20
C GLY A 166 7.32 -18.82 -13.01
N ARG A 167 8.17 -18.76 -11.98
CA ARG A 167 9.10 -19.85 -11.65
C ARG A 167 8.37 -21.13 -11.22
N ILE A 168 7.29 -21.03 -10.45
CA ILE A 168 6.47 -22.19 -10.06
C ILE A 168 5.82 -22.82 -11.29
N ARG A 169 5.25 -22.01 -12.19
CA ARG A 169 4.61 -22.51 -13.41
C ARG A 169 5.60 -23.23 -14.32
N LYS A 170 6.80 -22.65 -14.55
CA LYS A 170 7.87 -23.27 -15.34
C LYS A 170 8.27 -24.64 -14.80
N LYS A 171 8.45 -24.76 -13.47
CA LYS A 171 8.79 -26.05 -12.84
C LYS A 171 7.70 -27.12 -13.00
N ARG A 172 6.42 -26.73 -13.00
CA ARG A 172 5.30 -27.67 -13.21
C ARG A 172 5.27 -28.19 -14.64
N LEU A 173 5.42 -27.31 -15.63
CA LEU A 173 5.46 -27.69 -17.05
C LEU A 173 6.60 -28.69 -17.34
N GLN A 174 7.80 -28.42 -16.83
CA GLN A 174 8.95 -29.32 -17.02
C GLN A 174 8.73 -30.71 -16.39
N LYS A 175 7.96 -30.79 -15.29
CA LYS A 175 7.61 -32.06 -14.65
C LYS A 175 6.53 -32.81 -15.43
N GLU A 176 5.55 -32.10 -15.99
CA GLU A 176 4.51 -32.66 -16.84
C GLU A 176 5.10 -33.26 -18.13
N GLU A 177 6.04 -32.56 -18.79
CA GLU A 177 6.77 -33.06 -19.96
C GLU A 177 7.59 -34.31 -19.65
N LYS A 178 8.29 -34.34 -18.51
CA LYS A 178 9.09 -35.50 -18.11
C LYS A 178 8.23 -36.74 -17.86
N ASN A 179 7.09 -36.57 -17.20
CA ASN A 179 6.16 -37.67 -16.91
C ASN A 179 5.43 -38.21 -18.17
N HIS A 180 5.38 -37.46 -19.27
CA HIS A 180 4.78 -37.91 -20.52
C HIS A 180 5.77 -38.70 -21.41
N ASN A 181 7.07 -38.53 -21.16
CA ASN A 181 8.15 -39.19 -21.90
C ASN A 181 8.72 -40.43 -21.17
N GLU A 182 8.19 -40.77 -20.00
CA GLU A 182 8.46 -41.99 -19.21
C GLU A 182 7.28 -42.96 -19.36
#